data_AF-A0A1F3BIA1-F1
#
_entry.id   AF-A0A1F3BIA1-F1
#
_cell.length_a   1.000
_cell.length_b   1.000
_cell.length_c   1.000
_cell.angle_alpha   90.00
_cell.angle_beta   90.00
_cell.angle_gamma   90.00
#
_symmetry.space_group_name_H-M   'P 1'
#
loop_
_entity.id
_entity.type
_entity.pdbx_description
1 polymer ?
#
loop_
_entity_poly.entity_id
_entity_poly.type
_entity_poly.pdbx_seq_one_letter_code
_entity_poly.pdbx_strand_id
1 'polypeptide(L)'
;MGLSFHYNGKISKLELLPELIDEIQDIAKAYNWKYFVFDRQFPNNTCEKEKYNQNIYGINFTPTGCETISICFLSNGRMSDVLNLRLYGKTDIQNEHEYLYMLSVKTQYAGIETHQFIIQLFRHLDKKYFADFNLQDEGQYWETNDLEILKSNFKKYTDLINGFTSALEYIPIKQGESIELYLERILKQLHGKKKPE
;
A
#
# COMPACT_ATOMS: atom_id res chain seq x y z
N MET A 1 12.88 0.53 0.52
CA MET A 1 12.80 -0.71 1.30
C MET A 1 11.97 -0.43 2.54
N GLY A 2 11.05 -1.32 2.90
CA GLY A 2 10.15 -1.14 4.03
C GLY A 2 8.84 -1.85 3.76
N LEU A 3 8.24 -2.35 4.83
CA LEU A 3 7.06 -3.21 4.81
C LEU A 3 5.85 -2.51 4.15
N SER A 4 5.28 -3.19 3.18
CA SER A 4 4.13 -2.80 2.38
C SER A 4 3.11 -3.93 2.32
N PHE A 5 1.87 -3.59 1.96
CA PHE A 5 0.94 -4.56 1.41
C PHE A 5 0.47 -4.10 0.03
N HIS A 6 0.16 -5.06 -0.81
CA HIS A 6 -0.30 -4.88 -2.18
C HIS A 6 -1.71 -5.45 -2.29
N TYR A 7 -2.60 -4.76 -3.00
CA TYR A 7 -3.97 -5.21 -3.16
C TYR A 7 -4.54 -4.86 -4.52
N ASN A 8 -5.51 -5.66 -4.93
CA ASN A 8 -6.36 -5.42 -6.08
C ASN A 8 -7.69 -6.12 -5.86
N GLY A 9 -8.69 -5.75 -6.64
CA GLY A 9 -10.02 -6.36 -6.58
C GLY A 9 -11.06 -5.51 -7.27
N LYS A 10 -12.31 -5.79 -6.96
CA LYS A 10 -13.48 -5.06 -7.45
C LYS A 10 -14.45 -4.79 -6.33
N ILE A 11 -15.32 -3.81 -6.51
CA ILE A 11 -16.50 -3.69 -5.66
C ILE A 11 -17.50 -4.82 -6.01
N SER A 12 -18.07 -5.46 -4.98
CA SER A 12 -18.98 -6.60 -5.15
C SER A 12 -20.33 -6.18 -5.75
N LYS A 13 -20.84 -5.03 -5.29
CA LYS A 13 -22.09 -4.42 -5.74
C LYS A 13 -21.95 -2.90 -5.71
N LEU A 14 -22.37 -2.25 -6.79
CA LEU A 14 -22.19 -0.80 -6.97
C LEU A 14 -22.98 0.01 -5.95
N GLU A 15 -24.13 -0.52 -5.50
CA GLU A 15 -24.99 0.14 -4.52
C GLU A 15 -24.38 0.17 -3.12
N LEU A 16 -23.36 -0.64 -2.84
CA LEU A 16 -22.68 -0.68 -1.54
C LEU A 16 -21.62 0.40 -1.38
N LEU A 17 -21.26 1.12 -2.45
CA LEU A 17 -20.22 2.16 -2.39
C LEU A 17 -20.51 3.26 -1.34
N PRO A 18 -21.72 3.84 -1.25
CA PRO A 18 -22.01 4.83 -0.22
C PRO A 18 -21.80 4.29 1.19
N GLU A 19 -22.23 3.06 1.47
CA GLU A 19 -22.11 2.42 2.78
C GLU A 19 -20.64 2.15 3.14
N LEU A 20 -19.85 1.67 2.18
CA LEU A 20 -18.40 1.50 2.34
C LEU A 20 -17.71 2.83 2.68
N ILE A 21 -18.07 3.91 1.97
CA ILE A 21 -17.51 5.23 2.21
C ILE A 21 -17.86 5.70 3.61
N ASP A 22 -19.12 5.55 4.05
CA ASP A 22 -19.55 5.96 5.39
C ASP A 22 -18.81 5.19 6.49
N GLU A 23 -18.67 3.86 6.34
CA GLU A 23 -17.97 3.01 7.32
C GLU A 23 -16.50 3.42 7.48
N ILE A 24 -15.77 3.62 6.38
CA ILE A 24 -14.37 4.06 6.41
C ILE A 24 -14.26 5.50 6.90
N GLN A 25 -15.17 6.38 6.50
CA GLN A 25 -15.18 7.77 6.93
C GLN A 25 -15.38 7.88 8.45
N ASP A 26 -16.24 7.05 9.05
CA ASP A 26 -16.47 7.05 10.48
C ASP A 26 -15.27 6.52 11.26
N ILE A 27 -14.59 5.49 10.75
CA ILE A 27 -13.29 5.04 11.28
C ILE A 27 -12.27 6.17 11.21
N ALA A 28 -12.12 6.82 10.04
CA ALA A 28 -11.17 7.90 9.87
C ALA A 28 -11.44 9.07 10.84
N LYS A 29 -12.70 9.44 11.06
CA LYS A 29 -13.08 10.45 12.07
C LYS A 29 -12.72 9.99 13.49
N ALA A 30 -13.05 8.75 13.86
CA ALA A 30 -12.82 8.22 15.21
C ALA A 30 -11.33 8.21 15.59
N TYR A 31 -10.45 7.93 14.62
CA TYR A 31 -9.00 7.93 14.80
C TYR A 31 -8.32 9.26 14.41
N ASN A 32 -9.10 10.29 14.06
CA ASN A 32 -8.62 11.59 13.60
C ASN A 32 -7.63 11.50 12.41
N TRP A 33 -7.91 10.58 11.48
CA TRP A 33 -7.16 10.42 10.24
C TRP A 33 -7.65 11.39 9.17
N LYS A 34 -6.72 11.86 8.34
CA LYS A 34 -7.07 12.62 7.14
C LYS A 34 -7.80 11.69 6.18
N TYR A 35 -8.84 12.16 5.54
CA TYR A 35 -9.54 11.43 4.50
C TYR A 35 -10.04 12.36 3.39
N PHE A 36 -10.30 11.81 2.22
CA PHE A 36 -10.89 12.50 1.09
C PHE A 36 -11.89 11.57 0.39
N VAL A 37 -13.11 12.06 0.17
CA VAL A 37 -14.19 11.32 -0.47
C VAL A 37 -14.32 11.78 -1.92
N PHE A 38 -14.34 10.83 -2.85
CA PHE A 38 -14.59 11.08 -4.27
C PHE A 38 -16.08 10.89 -4.61
N ASP A 39 -16.38 10.57 -5.86
CA ASP A 39 -17.75 10.28 -6.28
C ASP A 39 -18.30 9.08 -5.49
N ARG A 40 -19.52 9.25 -4.95
CA ARG A 40 -20.17 8.26 -4.07
C ARG A 40 -21.05 7.27 -4.84
N GLN A 41 -21.28 7.52 -6.13
CA GLN A 41 -22.22 6.75 -6.96
C GLN A 41 -21.64 6.58 -8.37
N PHE A 42 -21.77 5.38 -8.92
CA PHE A 42 -21.34 5.07 -10.28
C PHE A 42 -22.34 5.61 -11.31
N PRO A 43 -21.89 6.03 -12.51
CA PRO A 43 -22.78 6.46 -13.57
C PRO A 43 -23.70 5.31 -14.00
N ASN A 44 -25.00 5.59 -14.09
CA ASN A 44 -26.06 4.66 -14.53
C ASN A 44 -26.15 3.33 -13.76
N ASN A 45 -25.47 3.17 -12.61
CA ASN A 45 -25.37 1.89 -11.88
C ASN A 45 -24.94 0.70 -12.75
N THR A 46 -24.14 0.94 -13.80
CA THR A 46 -23.67 -0.12 -14.70
C THR A 46 -22.16 -0.01 -14.90
N CYS A 47 -21.45 -1.13 -14.71
CA CYS A 47 -20.05 -1.25 -15.11
C CYS A 47 -19.95 -1.72 -16.56
N GLU A 48 -19.36 -0.90 -17.42
CA GLU A 48 -18.80 -1.42 -18.67
C GLU A 48 -17.56 -2.26 -18.33
N LYS A 49 -17.57 -3.56 -18.65
CA LYS A 49 -16.57 -4.51 -18.15
C LYS A 49 -15.12 -4.19 -18.58
N GLU A 50 -14.95 -3.48 -19.69
CA GLU A 50 -13.66 -3.24 -20.35
C GLU A 50 -13.28 -1.74 -20.39
N LYS A 51 -14.22 -0.84 -20.10
CA LYS A 51 -14.01 0.61 -20.24
C LYS A 51 -14.27 1.33 -18.94
N TYR A 52 -13.40 2.28 -18.62
CA TYR A 52 -13.56 3.17 -17.49
C TYR A 52 -13.55 4.63 -17.94
N ASN A 53 -14.25 5.48 -17.21
CA ASN A 53 -14.14 6.92 -17.35
C ASN A 53 -12.96 7.47 -16.53
N GLN A 54 -12.71 8.77 -16.63
CA GLN A 54 -11.59 9.43 -15.97
C GLN A 54 -11.92 9.89 -14.54
N ASN A 55 -12.95 9.30 -13.92
CA ASN A 55 -13.37 9.61 -12.56
C ASN A 55 -12.95 8.49 -11.60
N ILE A 56 -12.87 8.84 -10.33
CA ILE A 56 -12.57 7.95 -9.22
C ILE A 56 -13.78 7.94 -8.28
N TYR A 57 -14.12 6.75 -7.77
CA TYR A 57 -15.26 6.54 -6.88
C TYR A 57 -14.77 5.87 -5.60
N GLY A 58 -15.12 6.40 -4.42
CA GLY A 58 -14.66 5.84 -3.15
C GLY A 58 -14.00 6.85 -2.22
N ILE A 59 -13.07 6.36 -1.40
CA ILE A 59 -12.47 7.13 -0.31
C ILE A 59 -10.97 6.85 -0.17
N ASN A 60 -10.22 7.91 0.08
CA ASN A 60 -8.85 7.86 0.55
C ASN A 60 -8.81 8.18 2.03
N PHE A 61 -7.95 7.50 2.78
CA PHE A 61 -7.67 7.83 4.18
C PHE A 61 -6.18 7.61 4.51
N THR A 62 -5.67 8.37 5.48
CA THR A 62 -4.25 8.37 5.83
C THR A 62 -4.09 8.17 7.34
N PRO A 63 -3.89 6.92 7.78
CA PRO A 63 -3.49 6.64 9.16
C PRO A 63 -2.16 7.32 9.51
N THR A 64 -1.94 7.62 10.79
CA THR A 64 -0.71 8.27 11.25
C THR A 64 0.52 7.41 10.93
N GLY A 65 1.54 8.01 10.31
CA GLY A 65 2.77 7.32 9.90
C GLY A 65 2.62 6.36 8.71
N CYS A 66 1.45 6.32 8.07
CA CYS A 66 1.15 5.47 6.92
C CYS A 66 1.10 6.30 5.63
N GLU A 67 1.41 5.67 4.49
CA GLU A 67 0.99 6.21 3.20
C GLU A 67 -0.54 6.23 3.09
N THR A 68 -1.09 7.03 2.17
CA THR A 68 -2.53 7.08 1.92
C THR A 68 -3.03 5.76 1.38
N ILE A 69 -4.08 5.23 1.99
CA ILE A 69 -4.79 4.03 1.54
C ILE A 69 -5.96 4.48 0.66
N SER A 70 -6.07 3.88 -0.52
CA SER A 70 -7.09 4.18 -1.52
C SER A 70 -8.08 3.03 -1.63
N ILE A 71 -9.26 3.18 -1.03
CA ILE A 71 -10.39 2.26 -1.27
C ILE A 71 -11.28 2.93 -2.30
N CYS A 72 -10.74 2.92 -3.52
CA CYS A 72 -11.25 3.63 -4.66
C CYS A 72 -11.40 2.69 -5.86
N PHE A 73 -12.32 3.04 -6.75
CA PHE A 73 -12.70 2.24 -7.90
C PHE A 73 -12.78 3.12 -9.15
N LEU A 74 -12.55 2.52 -10.31
CA LEU A 74 -12.91 3.09 -11.61
C LEU A 74 -14.37 2.76 -11.95
N SER A 75 -14.94 3.38 -12.99
CA SER A 75 -16.34 3.12 -13.37
C SER A 75 -16.62 1.70 -13.86
N ASN A 76 -15.60 0.88 -14.11
CA ASN A 76 -15.73 -0.56 -14.37
C ASN A 76 -15.78 -1.40 -13.07
N GLY A 77 -15.75 -0.75 -11.90
CA GLY A 77 -15.80 -1.37 -10.58
C GLY A 77 -14.47 -1.95 -10.09
N ARG A 78 -13.39 -1.87 -10.88
CA ARG A 78 -12.04 -2.34 -10.47
C ARG A 78 -11.37 -1.32 -9.56
N MET A 79 -10.66 -1.82 -8.55
CA MET A 79 -9.88 -0.99 -7.64
C MET A 79 -8.77 -0.25 -8.37
N SER A 80 -8.63 1.04 -8.09
CA SER A 80 -7.55 1.89 -8.60
C SER A 80 -7.44 3.14 -7.72
N ASP A 81 -6.50 4.02 -8.04
CA ASP A 81 -6.35 5.31 -7.41
C ASP A 81 -6.10 6.42 -8.43
N VAL A 82 -6.07 7.65 -7.94
CA VAL A 82 -5.85 8.85 -8.78
C VAL A 82 -4.49 8.81 -9.49
N LEU A 83 -3.45 8.28 -8.84
CA LEU A 83 -2.09 8.27 -9.40
C LEU A 83 -1.99 7.24 -10.52
N ASN A 84 -2.46 6.03 -10.28
CA ASN A 84 -2.50 4.95 -11.25
C ASN A 84 -3.37 5.32 -12.45
N LEU A 85 -4.54 5.92 -12.24
CA LEU A 85 -5.39 6.41 -13.34
C LEU A 85 -4.68 7.50 -14.15
N ARG A 86 -3.96 8.42 -13.50
CA ARG A 86 -3.26 9.50 -14.19
C ARG A 86 -2.05 9.00 -15.00
N LEU A 87 -1.31 8.02 -14.47
CA LEU A 87 -0.08 7.51 -15.08
C LEU A 87 -0.38 6.45 -16.15
N TYR A 88 -1.33 5.56 -15.88
CA TYR A 88 -1.58 4.36 -16.69
C TYR A 88 -2.97 4.32 -17.34
N GLY A 89 -3.87 5.26 -17.02
CA GLY A 89 -5.25 5.27 -17.53
C GLY A 89 -5.41 5.59 -19.02
N LYS A 90 -4.30 5.86 -19.74
CA LYS A 90 -4.26 6.14 -21.18
C LYS A 90 -3.11 5.41 -21.89
N THR A 91 -2.47 4.44 -21.24
CA THR A 91 -1.37 3.70 -21.87
C THR A 91 -1.95 2.70 -22.88
N ASP A 92 -1.35 2.65 -24.07
CA ASP A 92 -1.63 1.63 -25.09
C ASP A 92 -0.70 0.40 -24.92
N ILE A 93 0.23 0.44 -23.96
CA ILE A 93 1.17 -0.64 -23.70
C ILE A 93 0.51 -1.63 -22.73
N GLN A 94 0.18 -2.83 -23.23
CA GLN A 94 -0.54 -3.86 -22.48
C GLN A 94 0.04 -4.13 -21.08
N ASN A 95 1.37 -4.20 -20.94
CA ASN A 95 2.00 -4.47 -19.65
C ASN A 95 1.87 -3.32 -18.66
N GLU A 96 1.80 -2.08 -19.13
CA GLU A 96 1.63 -0.91 -18.26
C GLU A 96 0.19 -0.76 -17.79
N HIS A 97 -0.77 -1.27 -18.57
CA HIS A 97 -2.17 -1.25 -18.22
C HIS A 97 -2.47 -2.05 -16.93
N GLU A 98 -1.67 -3.08 -16.61
CA GLU A 98 -1.80 -3.80 -15.35
C GLU A 98 -1.51 -2.91 -14.13
N TYR A 99 -0.58 -1.95 -14.24
CA TYR A 99 -0.27 -1.03 -13.14
C TYR A 99 -1.45 -0.15 -12.73
N LEU A 100 -2.44 0.03 -13.62
CA LEU A 100 -3.68 0.72 -13.28
C LEU A 100 -4.39 0.09 -12.08
N TYR A 101 -4.26 -1.23 -11.91
CA TYR A 101 -4.96 -2.01 -10.89
C TYR A 101 -4.04 -2.53 -9.77
N MET A 102 -2.77 -2.15 -9.77
CA MET A 102 -1.80 -2.56 -8.75
C MET A 102 -1.68 -1.48 -7.68
N LEU A 103 -2.41 -1.64 -6.58
CA LEU A 103 -2.31 -0.74 -5.43
C LEU A 103 -1.30 -1.28 -4.43
N SER A 104 -0.55 -0.38 -3.81
CA SER A 104 0.40 -0.72 -2.75
C SER A 104 0.49 0.39 -1.73
N VAL A 105 0.60 0.04 -0.45
CA VAL A 105 0.73 1.01 0.65
C VAL A 105 1.84 0.58 1.57
N LYS A 106 2.79 1.50 1.83
CA LYS A 106 3.81 1.30 2.85
C LYS A 106 3.31 1.70 4.22
N THR A 107 3.60 0.81 5.17
CA THR A 107 3.17 0.92 6.57
C THR A 107 4.35 0.82 7.54
N GLN A 108 5.58 0.70 7.02
CA GLN A 108 6.81 0.57 7.80
C GLN A 108 6.95 1.59 8.95
N TYR A 109 6.48 2.82 8.74
CA TYR A 109 6.59 3.92 9.71
C TYR A 109 5.30 4.15 10.50
N ALA A 110 4.23 3.41 10.22
CA ALA A 110 2.94 3.50 10.92
C ALA A 110 2.94 2.71 12.23
N GLY A 111 3.90 1.81 12.40
CA GLY A 111 3.99 0.90 13.53
C GLY A 111 3.16 -0.38 13.32
N ILE A 112 3.48 -1.37 14.15
CA ILE A 112 2.91 -2.73 14.06
C ILE A 112 1.40 -2.71 14.32
N GLU A 113 0.96 -1.93 15.31
CA GLU A 113 -0.46 -1.84 15.69
C GLU A 113 -1.30 -1.24 14.56
N THR A 114 -0.85 -0.15 13.95
CA THR A 114 -1.55 0.49 12.83
C THR A 114 -1.60 -0.45 11.63
N HIS A 115 -0.49 -1.13 11.30
CA HIS A 115 -0.49 -2.13 10.24
C HIS A 115 -1.49 -3.25 10.52
N GLN A 116 -1.43 -3.84 11.72
CA GLN A 116 -2.36 -4.91 12.12
C GLN A 116 -3.81 -4.47 12.00
N PHE A 117 -4.14 -3.25 12.47
CA PHE A 117 -5.47 -2.68 12.36
C PHE A 117 -5.91 -2.56 10.90
N ILE A 118 -5.06 -2.03 10.02
CA ILE A 118 -5.37 -1.88 8.58
C ILE A 118 -5.66 -3.24 7.95
N ILE A 119 -4.82 -4.26 8.22
CA ILE A 119 -5.04 -5.61 7.68
C ILE A 119 -6.36 -6.20 8.18
N GLN A 120 -6.72 -6.00 9.46
CA GLN A 120 -8.02 -6.44 9.98
C GLN A 120 -9.19 -5.68 9.35
N LEU A 121 -9.03 -4.37 9.09
CA LEU A 121 -10.01 -3.59 8.34
C LEU A 121 -10.22 -4.16 6.94
N PHE A 122 -9.16 -4.46 6.18
CA PHE A 122 -9.28 -5.10 4.87
C PHE A 122 -9.97 -6.47 4.94
N ARG A 123 -9.72 -7.28 5.98
CA ARG A 123 -10.45 -8.56 6.19
C ARG A 123 -11.95 -8.34 6.44
N HIS A 124 -12.29 -7.27 7.14
CA HIS A 124 -13.69 -6.91 7.37
C HIS A 124 -14.36 -6.47 6.07
N LEU A 125 -13.71 -5.57 5.33
CA LEU A 125 -14.25 -5.01 4.10
C LEU A 125 -14.37 -6.06 3.00
N ASP A 126 -13.41 -6.97 2.87
CA ASP A 126 -13.43 -8.06 1.90
C ASP A 126 -14.70 -8.91 1.99
N LYS A 127 -15.12 -9.27 3.21
CA LYS A 127 -16.32 -10.09 3.46
C LYS A 127 -17.62 -9.46 2.98
N LYS A 128 -17.65 -8.14 2.83
CA LYS A 128 -18.90 -7.38 2.62
C LYS A 128 -18.91 -6.64 1.28
N TYR A 129 -17.80 -6.02 0.91
CA TYR A 129 -17.76 -5.01 -0.14
C TYR A 129 -16.98 -5.41 -1.38
N PHE A 130 -16.11 -6.42 -1.31
CA PHE A 130 -15.20 -6.73 -2.42
C PHE A 130 -15.56 -8.03 -3.15
N ALA A 131 -15.17 -8.09 -4.43
CA ALA A 131 -15.21 -9.26 -5.28
C ALA A 131 -13.87 -9.41 -6.00
N ASP A 132 -13.46 -10.64 -6.28
CA ASP A 132 -12.16 -10.98 -6.86
C ASP A 132 -10.98 -10.30 -6.11
N PHE A 133 -11.09 -10.15 -4.78
CA PHE A 133 -10.11 -9.42 -3.99
C PHE A 133 -8.88 -10.28 -3.70
N ASN A 134 -7.70 -9.68 -3.89
CA ASN A 134 -6.44 -10.27 -3.54
C ASN A 134 -5.58 -9.24 -2.81
N LEU A 135 -5.07 -9.63 -1.65
CA LEU A 135 -4.11 -8.86 -0.87
C LEU A 135 -2.88 -9.73 -0.59
N GLN A 136 -1.70 -9.13 -0.72
CA GLN A 136 -0.41 -9.71 -0.37
C GLN A 136 0.26 -8.79 0.63
N ASP A 137 0.66 -9.32 1.78
CA ASP A 137 1.24 -8.55 2.87
C ASP A 137 2.71 -8.97 3.10
N GLU A 138 3.65 -8.02 2.95
CA GLU A 138 5.06 -8.27 3.27
C GLU A 138 5.28 -8.50 4.78
N GLY A 139 4.34 -8.07 5.63
CA GLY A 139 4.29 -8.40 7.04
C GLY A 139 3.84 -9.84 7.33
N GLN A 140 3.24 -10.51 6.35
CA GLN A 140 2.65 -11.86 6.41
C GLN A 140 1.48 -12.01 7.39
N TYR A 141 0.94 -10.92 7.91
CA TYR A 141 -0.16 -10.97 8.86
C TYR A 141 -1.49 -11.27 8.16
N TRP A 142 -1.66 -10.83 6.90
CA TRP A 142 -2.81 -11.19 6.07
C TRP A 142 -2.91 -12.70 5.80
N GLU A 143 -1.78 -13.37 5.60
CA GLU A 143 -1.74 -14.79 5.26
C GLU A 143 -1.80 -15.68 6.50
N THR A 144 -1.14 -15.26 7.59
CA THR A 144 -0.92 -16.12 8.76
C THR A 144 -1.80 -15.78 9.96
N ASN A 145 -2.27 -14.53 10.06
CA ASN A 145 -2.90 -13.97 11.26
C ASN A 145 -2.02 -14.09 12.53
N ASP A 146 -0.69 -14.23 12.37
CA ASP A 146 0.27 -14.40 13.46
C ASP A 146 1.00 -13.09 13.76
N LEU A 147 0.80 -12.55 14.96
CA LEU A 147 1.39 -11.30 15.40
C LEU A 147 2.92 -11.40 15.61
N GLU A 148 3.44 -12.57 15.97
CA GLU A 148 4.87 -12.75 16.17
C GLU A 148 5.62 -12.78 14.84
N ILE A 149 5.01 -13.36 13.79
CA ILE A 149 5.53 -13.25 12.42
C ILE A 149 5.56 -11.79 11.98
N LEU A 150 4.47 -11.04 12.21
CA LEU A 150 4.40 -9.61 11.89
C LEU A 150 5.50 -8.81 12.59
N LYS A 151 5.68 -8.99 13.91
CA LYS A 151 6.72 -8.33 14.70
C LYS A 151 8.12 -8.67 14.19
N SER A 152 8.38 -9.93 13.90
CA SER A 152 9.66 -10.41 13.36
C SER A 152 9.99 -9.74 12.02
N ASN A 153 9.01 -9.67 11.12
CA ASN A 153 9.16 -9.01 9.82
C ASN A 153 9.39 -7.49 9.97
N PHE A 154 8.61 -6.80 10.79
CA PHE A 154 8.84 -5.38 11.10
C PHE A 154 10.25 -5.13 11.64
N LYS A 155 10.70 -5.96 12.57
CA LYS A 155 12.05 -5.85 13.14
C LYS A 155 13.12 -6.06 12.07
N LYS A 156 12.98 -7.10 11.23
CA LYS A 156 13.92 -7.38 10.14
C LYS A 156 14.09 -6.20 9.20
N TYR A 157 13.00 -5.57 8.75
CA TYR A 157 13.08 -4.40 7.87
C TYR A 157 13.65 -3.17 8.59
N THR A 158 13.26 -2.95 9.84
CA THR A 158 13.77 -1.84 10.67
C THR A 158 15.28 -1.95 10.88
N ASP A 159 15.77 -3.14 11.22
CA ASP A 159 17.21 -3.39 11.41
C ASP A 159 18.00 -3.16 10.11
N LEU A 160 17.44 -3.54 8.95
CA LEU A 160 18.05 -3.28 7.65
C LEU A 160 18.15 -1.77 7.35
N ILE A 161 17.06 -1.04 7.56
CA ILE A 161 17.01 0.41 7.34
C ILE A 161 18.00 1.11 8.28
N ASN A 162 17.93 0.81 9.58
CA ASN A 162 18.79 1.44 10.59
C ASN A 162 20.26 1.10 10.38
N GLY A 163 20.58 -0.14 9.99
CA GLY A 163 21.94 -0.54 9.67
C GLY A 163 22.51 0.24 8.49
N PHE A 164 21.71 0.43 7.44
CA PHE A 164 22.11 1.23 6.29
C PHE A 164 22.26 2.72 6.63
N THR A 165 21.30 3.31 7.34
CA THR A 165 21.36 4.71 7.80
C THR A 165 22.60 4.95 8.67
N SER A 166 22.85 4.08 9.64
CA SER A 166 24.04 4.17 10.50
C SER A 166 25.33 4.11 9.68
N ALA A 167 25.39 3.25 8.67
CA ALA A 167 26.57 3.17 7.81
C ALA A 167 26.79 4.47 7.03
N LEU A 168 25.73 5.12 6.54
CA LEU A 168 25.85 6.42 5.88
C LEU A 168 26.31 7.54 6.82
N GLU A 169 25.84 7.54 8.06
CA GLU A 169 26.17 8.58 9.05
C GLU A 169 27.61 8.46 9.54
N TYR A 170 28.09 7.25 9.83
CA TYR A 170 29.38 7.05 10.49
C TYR A 170 30.54 6.74 9.54
N ILE A 171 30.26 6.38 8.28
CA ILE A 171 31.29 6.05 7.31
C ILE A 171 31.38 7.18 6.28
N PRO A 172 32.40 8.05 6.34
CA PRO A 172 32.54 9.13 5.37
C PRO A 172 32.99 8.62 4.00
N ILE A 173 32.73 9.44 2.98
CA ILE A 173 33.29 9.29 1.64
C ILE A 173 34.80 9.55 1.73
N LYS A 174 35.61 8.68 1.11
CA LYS A 174 37.06 8.86 1.05
C LYS A 174 37.45 9.89 -0.01
N GLN A 175 38.62 10.50 0.15
CA GLN A 175 39.13 11.46 -0.83
C GLN A 175 39.28 10.80 -2.22
N GLY A 176 38.64 11.38 -3.23
CA GLY A 176 38.66 10.87 -4.61
C GLY A 176 37.75 9.66 -4.88
N GLU A 177 36.94 9.22 -3.90
CA GLU A 177 35.98 8.14 -4.06
C GLU A 177 34.69 8.65 -4.74
N SER A 178 34.19 7.93 -5.74
CA SER A 178 32.88 8.23 -6.35
C SER A 178 31.74 7.76 -5.45
N ILE A 179 30.53 8.28 -5.68
CA ILE A 179 29.33 7.89 -4.92
C ILE A 179 29.05 6.40 -5.09
N GLU A 180 29.22 5.86 -6.30
CA GLU A 180 29.00 4.45 -6.60
C GLU A 180 29.95 3.55 -5.79
N LEU A 181 31.25 3.87 -5.77
CA LEU A 181 32.25 3.13 -5.01
C LEU A 181 32.01 3.23 -3.50
N TYR A 182 31.58 4.40 -3.03
CA TYR A 182 31.19 4.62 -1.64
C TYR A 182 30.00 3.72 -1.23
N LEU A 183 28.94 3.68 -2.05
CA LEU A 183 27.76 2.86 -1.80
C LEU A 183 28.10 1.36 -1.84
N GLU A 184 28.88 0.91 -2.82
CA GLU A 184 29.37 -0.47 -2.87
C GLU A 184 30.14 -0.87 -1.61
N ARG A 185 31.01 0.03 -1.13
CA ARG A 185 31.81 -0.21 0.08
C ARG A 185 30.93 -0.34 1.32
N ILE A 186 29.92 0.52 1.48
CA ILE A 186 28.94 0.41 2.57
C ILE A 186 28.19 -0.93 2.51
N LEU A 187 27.66 -1.28 1.34
CA LEU A 187 26.88 -2.51 1.17
C LEU A 187 27.70 -3.76 1.49
N LYS A 188 28.97 -3.82 1.03
CA LYS A 188 29.89 -4.93 1.35
C LYS A 188 30.13 -5.06 2.86
N GLN A 189 30.27 -3.95 3.58
CA GLN A 189 30.49 -3.97 5.04
C GLN A 189 29.25 -4.42 5.81
N LEU A 190 28.05 -4.03 5.35
CA LEU A 190 26.79 -4.45 5.98
C LEU A 190 26.49 -5.94 5.76
N HIS A 191 26.80 -6.47 4.58
CA HIS A 191 26.65 -7.90 4.29
C HIS A 191 27.73 -8.77 4.96
N GLY A 192 28.95 -8.26 5.08
CA GLY A 192 30.07 -8.97 5.74
C GLY A 192 29.87 -9.22 7.24
N LYS A 193 29.07 -8.40 7.93
CA LYS A 193 28.78 -8.53 9.37
C LYS A 193 27.70 -9.59 9.71
N LYS A 194 27.01 -10.18 8.71
CA LYS A 194 25.90 -11.12 8.91
C LYS A 194 26.30 -12.61 9.04
N LYS A 195 27.59 -12.94 9.15
CA LYS A 195 28.02 -14.28 9.59
C LYS A 195 28.34 -14.24 11.08
N PRO A 196 27.41 -14.62 11.97
CA PRO A 196 27.78 -15.10 13.29
C PRO A 196 28.26 -16.55 13.18
N GLU A 197 29.34 -16.88 13.90
CA GLU A 197 29.70 -18.24 14.32
C GLU A 197 28.60 -18.83 15.21
#